data_AF-A0A7X0A5L6-F1
#
_entry.id   AF-A0A7X0A5L6-F1
#
_cell.length_a   1.000
_cell.length_b   1.000
_cell.length_c   1.000
_cell.angle_alpha   90.00
_cell.angle_beta   90.00
_cell.angle_gamma   90.00
#
_symmetry.space_group_name_H-M   'P 1'
#
loop_
_entity.id
_entity.type
_entity.pdbx_description
1 polymer ?
#
loop_
_entity_poly.entity_id
_entity_poly.type
_entity_poly.pdbx_seq_one_letter_code
_entity_poly.pdbx_strand_id
1 'polypeptide(L)' 'KNVYVQKMVLNGKLMNSLFISHADIMNGGEITFYMGAKHR' A
#
# COMPACT_ATOMS: atom_id res chain seq x y z
N LYS A 1 9.73 -5.52 15.56
CA LYS A 1 9.68 -4.21 14.87
C LYS A 1 9.23 -4.47 13.43
N ASN A 2 8.07 -3.97 13.01
CA ASN A 2 7.50 -4.23 11.68
C ASN A 2 7.71 -2.99 10.81
N VAL A 3 8.63 -3.09 9.85
CA VAL A 3 9.05 -1.95 9.01
C VAL A 3 8.96 -2.24 7.52
N TYR A 4 8.77 -3.50 7.14
CA TYR A 4 8.69 -3.90 5.74
C TYR A 4 7.24 -4.00 5.31
N VAL A 5 6.89 -3.32 4.22
CA VAL A 5 5.58 -3.47 3.57
C VAL A 5 5.53 -4.85 2.90
N GLN A 6 4.59 -5.70 3.31
CA GLN A 6 4.34 -7.03 2.72
C GLN A 6 3.29 -6.97 1.62
N LYS A 7 2.30 -6.07 1.78
CA LYS A 7 1.16 -5.94 0.87
C LYS A 7 0.55 -4.55 1.03
N MET A 8 0.01 -4.03 -0.06
CA MET A 8 -0.74 -2.78 -0.09
C MET A 8 -2.10 -2.99 -0.74
N VAL A 9 -3.11 -2.32 -0.20
CA VAL A 9 -4.46 -2.29 -0.75
C VAL A 9 -4.88 -0.84 -0.88
N LEU A 10 -5.31 -0.44 -2.08
CA LEU A 10 -5.85 0.88 -2.38
C LEU A 10 -7.32 0.71 -2.74
N ASN A 11 -8.22 1.32 -1.97
CA ASN A 11 -9.67 1.26 -2.21
C ASN A 11 -10.20 -0.17 -2.39
N GLY A 12 -9.71 -1.09 -1.56
CA GLY A 12 -10.06 -2.51 -1.59
C GLY A 12 -9.39 -3.33 -2.70
N LYS A 13 -8.63 -2.69 -3.61
CA LYS A 13 -7.88 -3.38 -4.67
C LYS A 13 -6.43 -3.61 -4.27
N LEU A 14 -5.94 -4.82 -4.52
CA LEU A 14 -4.56 -5.21 -4.26
C LEU A 14 -3.62 -4.41 -5.19
N MET A 15 -2.66 -3.68 -4.62
CA MET A 15 -1.67 -2.96 -5.39
C MET A 15 -0.46 -3.86 -5.67
N ASN A 16 -0.12 -3.98 -6.96
CA ASN A 16 1.10 -4.64 -7.42
C ASN A 16 2.22 -3.64 -7.77
N SER A 17 1.93 -2.34 -7.75
CA SER A 17 2.90 -1.27 -8.01
C SER A 17 3.52 -0.75 -6.72
N LEU A 18 4.73 -0.19 -6.84
CA LEU A 18 5.47 0.44 -5.74
C LEU A 18 5.36 1.98 -5.76
N PHE A 19 4.44 2.52 -6.55
CA PHE A 19 4.16 3.94 -6.66
C PHE A 19 2.66 4.18 -6.65
N ILE A 20 2.27 5.35 -6.14
CA ILE A 20 0.90 5.86 -6.11
C ILE A 20 0.88 7.09 -7.00
N SER A 21 -0.06 7.17 -7.94
CA SER A 21 -0.15 8.35 -8.80
C SER A 21 -0.79 9.53 -8.05
N HIS A 22 -0.50 10.76 -8.48
CA HIS A 22 -1.16 11.93 -7.91
C HIS A 22 -2.69 11.84 -8.05
N ALA A 23 -3.20 11.29 -9.16
CA ALA A 23 -4.63 11.09 -9.37
C ALA A 23 -5.24 10.13 -8.33
N ASP A 24 -4.54 9.05 -7.97
CA ASP A 24 -5.00 8.11 -6.94
C ASP A 24 -5.13 8.76 -5.56
N ILE A 25 -4.25 9.72 -5.25
CA ILE A 25 -4.32 10.51 -4.02
C ILE A 25 -5.51 11.48 -4.08
N MET A 26 -5.68 12.18 -5.22
CA MET A 26 -6.71 13.21 -5.38
C MET A 26 -8.13 12.62 -5.46
N ASN A 27 -8.29 11.41 -5.96
CA ASN A 27 -9.58 10.72 -6.02
C ASN A 27 -10.10 10.31 -4.62
N GLY A 28 -9.24 10.39 -3.59
CA GLY A 28 -9.59 10.04 -2.21
C GLY A 28 -9.80 8.54 -1.98
N GLY A 29 -9.93 8.18 -0.71
CA GLY A 29 -10.18 6.81 -0.27
C GLY A 29 -9.19 6.32 0.79
N GLU A 30 -8.92 5.02 0.82
CA GLU A 30 -8.12 4.37 1.85
C GLU A 30 -6.96 3.57 1.26
N ILE A 31 -5.79 3.69 1.88
CA ILE A 31 -4.62 2.85 1.62
C ILE A 31 -4.28 2.07 2.88
N THR A 32 -4.31 0.74 2.77
CA THR A 32 -3.95 -0.17 3.86
C THR A 32 -2.61 -0.82 3.58
N PHE A 33 -1.62 -0.58 4.45
CA PHE A 33 -0.31 -1.23 4.43
C PHE A 33 -0.27 -2.40 5.40
N TYR A 34 0.05 -3.58 4.91
CA TYR A 34 0.29 -4.76 5.74
C TYR A 34 1.79 -4.85 6.01
N MET A 35 2.19 -4.64 7.26
CA MET A 35 3.60 -4.53 7.66
C MET A 35 4.14 -5.84 8.25
N GLY A 36 5.43 -6.09 8.06
CA GLY A 36 6.15 -7.27 8.54
C GLY A 36 7.54 -6.95 9.10
N ALA A 37 8.08 -7.87 9.89
CA ALA A 37 9.42 -7.76 10.49
C ALA A 37 10.55 -8.17 9.54
N LYS A 38 10.21 -8.81 8.40
CA LYS A 38 11.16 -9.30 7.38
C LYS A 38 10.78 -8.75 6.02
N HIS A 39 11.77 -8.57 5.15
CA HIS A 39 11.56 -8.07 3.78
C HIS A 39 10.90 -9.11 2.85
N ARG A 40 11.02 -10.40 3.17
CA ARG A 40 10.50 -11.53 2.40
C ARG A 40 9.78 -12.50 3.32
#